data_AF-A0A957LDG2-F1
#
_entry.id   AF-A0A957LDG2-F1
#
_cell.length_a   1.000
_cell.length_b   1.000
_cell.length_c   1.000
_cell.angle_alpha   90.00
_cell.angle_beta   90.00
_cell.angle_gamma   90.00
#
_symmetry.space_group_name_H-M   'P 1'
#
loop_
_entity.id
_entity.type
_entity.pdbx_description
1 polymer ?
#
loop_
_entity_poly.entity_id
_entity_poly.type
_entity_poly.pdbx_seq_one_letter_code
_entity_poly.pdbx_strand_id
1 'polypeptide(L)' 'MDTIDFRSDTVTWPTPEMREAMATAQVGDDVYGEDPTVNELEHLAAEMLGFEAGLLVS' A
#
# COMPACT_ATOMS: atom_id res chain seq x y z
N MET A 1 20.19 -5.53 -9.16
CA MET A 1 20.25 -4.07 -8.95
C MET A 1 21.60 -3.86 -8.33
N ASP A 2 22.59 -3.59 -9.18
CA ASP A 2 23.99 -3.91 -8.86
C ASP A 2 24.75 -2.65 -8.42
N THR A 3 24.06 -1.79 -7.66
CA THR A 3 24.58 -0.49 -7.24
C THR A 3 24.15 -0.22 -5.81
N ILE A 4 25.13 0.13 -4.96
CA ILE A 4 24.86 0.65 -3.62
C ILE A 4 24.43 2.11 -3.79
N ASP A 5 23.16 2.39 -3.50
CA ASP A 5 22.55 3.70 -3.71
C ASP A 5 22.18 4.37 -2.38
N PHE A 6 22.89 5.44 -2.02
CA PHE A 6 22.72 6.18 -0.77
C PHE A 6 21.97 7.51 -0.93
N ARG A 7 21.33 7.74 -2.08
CA ARG A 7 20.65 9.03 -2.35
C ARG A 7 19.43 9.23 -1.45
N SER A 8 18.63 8.19 -1.22
CA SER A 8 17.40 8.20 -0.42
C SER A 8 16.86 6.77 -0.25
N ASP A 9 16.02 6.54 0.74
CA ASP A 9 15.20 5.33 0.91
C ASP A 9 14.06 5.18 -0.12
N THR A 10 13.64 6.29 -0.75
CA THR A 10 12.64 6.28 -1.84
C THR A 10 13.08 5.50 -3.09
N VAL A 11 14.36 5.11 -3.19
CA VAL A 11 14.88 4.29 -4.30
C VAL A 11 14.64 2.79 -4.12
N THR A 12 13.95 2.40 -3.05
CA THR A 12 13.57 1.01 -2.79
C THR A 12 12.68 0.48 -3.92
N TRP A 13 12.84 -0.82 -4.21
CA TRP A 13 12.03 -1.53 -5.20
C TRP A 13 11.15 -2.54 -4.49
N PRO A 14 9.92 -2.77 -4.99
CA PRO A 14 9.05 -3.80 -4.44
C PRO A 14 9.69 -5.18 -4.62
N THR A 15 9.70 -5.97 -3.55
CA THR A 15 10.20 -7.35 -3.56
C THR A 15 9.31 -8.26 -4.43
N PRO A 16 9.76 -9.47 -4.80
CA PRO A 16 8.93 -10.41 -5.53
C PRO A 16 7.58 -10.70 -4.85
N GLU A 17 7.58 -10.84 -3.52
CA GLU A 17 6.37 -11.12 -2.73
C GLU A 17 5.41 -9.93 -2.74
N MET A 18 5.94 -8.70 -2.64
CA MET A 18 5.13 -7.49 -2.76
C MET A 18 4.50 -7.38 -4.16
N ARG A 19 5.25 -7.71 -5.21
CA ARG A 19 4.74 -7.72 -6.59
C ARG A 19 3.63 -8.75 -6.78
N GLU A 20 3.78 -9.93 -6.19
CA GLU A 20 2.74 -10.97 -6.23
C GLU A 20 1.47 -10.53 -5.49
N ALA A 21 1.62 -9.94 -4.29
CA ALA A 21 0.50 -9.40 -3.53
C ALA A 21 -0.24 -8.31 -4.32
N MET A 22 0.49 -7.38 -4.96
CA MET A 22 -0.11 -6.36 -5.82
C MET A 22 -0.84 -6.97 -7.03
N ALA A 23 -0.26 -8.00 -7.65
CA ALA A 23 -0.83 -8.63 -8.85
C ALA A 23 -2.10 -9.44 -8.56
N THR A 24 -2.23 -9.94 -7.32
CA THR A 24 -3.34 -10.80 -6.89
C THR A 24 -4.39 -10.09 -6.03
N ALA A 25 -4.16 -8.83 -5.66
CA ALA A 25 -5.08 -8.01 -4.88
C ALA A 25 -6.44 -7.85 -5.58
N GLN A 26 -7.51 -7.89 -4.78
CA GLN A 26 -8.85 -7.56 -5.27
C GLN A 26 -8.96 -6.03 -5.36
N VAL A 27 -9.35 -5.51 -6.51
CA VAL A 27 -9.46 -4.07 -6.75
C VAL A 27 -10.89 -3.68 -7.11
N GLY A 28 -11.23 -2.42 -6.88
CA GLY A 28 -12.54 -1.84 -7.16
C GLY A 28 -12.42 -0.34 -7.48
N ASP A 29 -13.55 0.36 -7.45
CA ASP A 29 -13.56 1.82 -7.63
C ASP A 29 -13.50 2.51 -6.26
N ASP A 30 -12.35 3.09 -5.96
CA ASP A 30 -12.09 3.77 -4.68
C ASP A 30 -12.94 5.04 -4.48
N VAL A 31 -13.33 5.73 -5.56
CA VAL A 31 -14.18 6.93 -5.45
C VAL A 31 -15.58 6.57 -4.94
N TYR A 32 -16.05 5.37 -5.25
CA TYR A 32 -17.29 4.82 -4.71
C TYR A 32 -17.10 3.99 -3.42
N GLY A 33 -15.86 3.86 -2.93
CA GLY A 33 -15.51 3.06 -1.74
C GLY A 33 -15.61 1.54 -1.97
N GLU A 34 -15.53 1.09 -3.22
CA GLU A 34 -15.74 -0.31 -3.61
C GLU A 34 -14.41 -1.08 -3.74
N ASP A 35 -13.25 -0.46 -3.50
CA ASP A 35 -11.96 -1.15 -3.51
C ASP A 35 -11.69 -1.85 -2.16
N PRO A 36 -11.75 -3.19 -2.09
CA PRO A 36 -11.60 -3.90 -0.83
C PRO A 36 -10.17 -3.81 -0.27
N THR A 37 -9.16 -3.71 -1.12
CA THR A 37 -7.76 -3.67 -0.68
C THR A 37 -7.41 -2.29 -0.12
N VAL A 38 -7.93 -1.21 -0.71
CA VAL A 38 -7.77 0.15 -0.16
C VAL A 38 -8.46 0.24 1.21
N ASN A 39 -9.71 -0.22 1.29
CA ASN A 39 -10.47 -0.22 2.54
C ASN A 39 -9.73 -0.99 3.66
N GLU A 40 -9.19 -2.18 3.35
CA GLU A 40 -8.42 -2.96 4.32
C GLU A 40 -7.16 -2.23 4.81
N LEU A 41 -6.42 -1.60 3.90
CA LEU A 41 -5.21 -0.84 4.24
C LEU A 41 -5.54 0.33 5.19
N GLU A 42 -6.60 1.08 4.90
CA GLU A 42 -7.01 2.24 5.70
C GLU A 42 -7.50 1.83 7.09
N HIS A 43 -8.30 0.76 7.17
CA HIS A 43 -8.73 0.19 8.44
C HIS A 43 -7.55 -0.31 9.28
N LEU A 44 -6.62 -1.04 8.66
CA LEU A 44 -5.41 -1.51 9.32
C LEU A 44 -4.59 -0.34 9.87
N ALA A 45 -4.37 0.71 9.08
CA ALA A 45 -3.62 1.88 9.50
C ALA A 45 -4.31 2.61 10.67
N ALA A 46 -5.64 2.76 10.61
CA ALA A 46 -6.43 3.37 11.69
C ALA A 46 -6.33 2.57 12.99
N GLU A 47 -6.48 1.23 12.92
CA GLU A 47 -6.38 0.34 14.07
C GLU A 47 -4.97 0.37 14.68
N MET A 48 -3.94 0.25 13.84
CA MET A 48 -2.54 0.22 14.29
C MET A 48 -2.13 1.50 15.03
N LEU A 49 -2.72 2.64 14.64
CA LEU A 49 -2.37 3.95 15.19
C LEU A 49 -3.38 4.47 16.23
N GLY A 50 -4.48 3.76 16.44
CA GLY A 50 -5.53 4.14 17.40
C GLY A 50 -6.38 5.33 16.98
N PHE A 51 -6.57 5.52 15.67
CA PHE A 51 -7.43 6.56 15.10
C PHE A 51 -8.76 6.00 14.60
N GLU A 52 -9.73 6.88 14.35
CA GLU A 52 -11.06 6.49 13.88
C GLU A 52 -11.06 6.06 12.41
N ALA A 53 -10.18 6.62 11.58
CA ALA A 53 -10.10 6.34 10.15
C ALA A 53 -8.70 6.60 9.57
N GLY A 54 -8.39 5.95 8.45
CA GLY A 54 -7.24 6.21 7.58
C GLY A 54 -7.70 6.68 6.20
N LEU A 55 -6.79 7.22 5.40
CA LEU A 55 -7.03 7.58 4.00
C LEU A 55 -5.77 7.36 3.17
N LEU A 56 -5.84 6.54 2.13
CA LEU A 56 -4.79 6.39 1.13
C LEU A 56 -4.76 7.63 0.22
N VAL A 57 -3.57 8.16 -0.05
CA VAL A 57 -3.38 9.33 -0.91
C VAL A 57 -2.60 8.97 -2.17
N SER A 58 -2.85 9.74 -3.24
CA SER A 58 -2.16 9.63 -4.53
C SER A 58 -0.93 10.53 -4.63
#